data_AF-A0A9R1EZ67-F1
#
_entry.id   AF-A0A9R1EZ67-F1
#
_cell.length_a   1.000
_cell.length_b   1.000
_cell.length_c   1.000
_cell.angle_alpha   90.00
_cell.angle_beta   90.00
_cell.angle_gamma   90.00
#
_symmetry.space_group_name_H-M   'P 1'
#
loop_
_entity.id
_entity.type
_entity.pdbx_description
1 polymer ?
#
loop_
_entity_poly.entity_id
_entity_poly.type
_entity_poly.pdbx_seq_one_letter_code
_entity_poly.pdbx_strand_id
1 'polypeptide(L)'
;MRSLTTSLVAALMVLLLSARAAPAEPSTASTVCDGNYSCPEGATCCCIYRQGEECFTWTCCPLQGTTCCDDSYSCCPQDYGFCDTNLGTCLMGQDSPLSVKALKRTVAKPHWAFSSGPKGTNMSESTEVFDTCDSTTRICSTL
;
A
#
# COMPACT_ATOMS: atom_id res chain seq x y z
N MET A 1 27.01 -15.63 39.71
CA MET A 1 26.93 -14.26 39.14
C MET A 1 26.55 -14.41 37.67
N ARG A 2 25.27 -14.67 37.37
CA ARG A 2 24.81 -14.82 35.98
C ARG A 2 24.73 -13.41 35.40
N SER A 3 25.62 -13.15 34.46
CA SER A 3 25.95 -11.80 33.99
C SER A 3 24.70 -11.04 33.56
N LEU A 4 24.43 -9.89 34.17
CA LEU A 4 23.35 -8.99 33.74
C LEU A 4 23.44 -8.68 32.24
N THR A 5 24.67 -8.69 31.70
CA THR A 5 24.94 -8.52 30.28
C THR A 5 24.23 -9.57 29.43
N THR A 6 24.23 -10.85 29.80
CA THR A 6 23.55 -11.93 29.04
C THR A 6 22.04 -11.74 28.98
N SER A 7 21.43 -11.16 30.02
CA SER A 7 20.00 -10.89 30.07
C SER A 7 19.58 -9.72 29.17
N LEU A 8 20.43 -8.68 29.09
CA LEU A 8 20.22 -7.54 28.19
C LEU A 8 20.39 -7.94 26.72
N VAL A 9 21.40 -8.75 26.35
CA VAL A 9 21.54 -9.23 24.96
C VAL A 9 20.38 -10.14 24.56
N ALA A 10 19.87 -10.97 25.48
CA ALA A 10 18.68 -11.79 25.22
C ALA A 10 17.43 -10.93 24.96
N ALA A 11 17.22 -9.88 25.76
CA ALA A 11 16.10 -8.94 25.56
C ALA A 11 16.20 -8.20 24.22
N LEU A 12 17.40 -7.74 23.83
CA LEU A 12 17.63 -7.12 22.52
C LEU A 12 17.38 -8.09 21.35
N MET A 13 17.83 -9.34 21.45
CA MET A 13 17.60 -10.35 20.41
C MET A 13 16.11 -10.70 20.26
N VAL A 14 15.34 -10.74 21.36
CA VAL A 14 13.88 -10.93 21.33
C VAL A 14 13.18 -9.73 20.67
N LEU A 15 13.62 -8.50 20.97
CA LEU A 15 13.09 -7.28 20.34
C LEU A 15 13.41 -7.19 18.83
N LEU A 16 14.57 -7.68 18.40
CA LEU A 16 14.94 -7.77 16.98
C LEU A 16 14.18 -8.88 16.23
N LEU A 17 13.76 -9.95 16.92
CA LEU A 17 12.99 -11.06 16.33
C LEU A 17 11.51 -10.72 16.07
N SER A 18 10.95 -9.70 16.74
CA SER A 18 9.56 -9.24 16.57
C SER A 18 9.34 -8.31 15.37
N ALA A 19 10.40 -7.87 14.68
CA ALA A 19 10.30 -7.05 13.45
C ALA A 19 10.04 -7.90 12.19
N ARG A 20 9.14 -8.89 12.27
CA ARG A 20 8.73 -9.69 11.12
C ARG A 20 7.53 -9.05 10.45
N ALA A 21 7.77 -8.55 9.23
CA ALA A 21 6.76 -8.10 8.30
C ALA A 21 5.61 -9.12 8.21
N ALA A 22 4.38 -8.61 8.28
CA ALA A 22 3.16 -9.41 8.24
C ALA A 22 3.16 -10.31 6.98
N PRO A 23 2.97 -11.63 7.13
CA PRO A 23 2.70 -12.47 5.98
C PRO A 23 1.34 -12.08 5.40
N ALA A 24 1.33 -11.57 4.17
CA ALA A 24 0.12 -11.33 3.42
C ALA A 24 -0.58 -12.68 3.17
N GLU A 25 -1.63 -12.99 3.93
CA GLU A 25 -2.43 -14.20 3.72
C GLU A 25 -3.28 -14.07 2.44
N PRO A 26 -3.27 -15.06 1.54
CA PRO A 26 -4.15 -15.08 0.38
C PRO A 26 -5.52 -15.65 0.78
N SER A 27 -6.48 -14.78 1.08
CA SER A 27 -7.88 -15.16 1.28
C SER A 27 -8.69 -14.80 0.03
N THR A 28 -9.43 -15.77 -0.52
CA THR A 28 -10.37 -15.68 -1.65
C THR A 28 -11.65 -14.90 -1.31
N ALA A 29 -11.50 -13.81 -0.56
CA ALA A 29 -12.52 -12.84 -0.25
C ALA A 29 -11.91 -11.45 -0.49
N SER A 30 -12.73 -10.42 -0.71
CA SER A 30 -12.25 -9.03 -0.75
C SER A 30 -11.29 -8.78 0.42
N THR A 31 -10.04 -8.40 0.14
CA THR A 31 -9.02 -8.23 1.16
C THR A 31 -9.41 -7.03 2.02
N VAL A 32 -9.88 -7.27 3.24
CA VAL A 32 -10.17 -6.20 4.20
C VAL A 32 -8.83 -5.68 4.70
N CYS A 33 -8.54 -4.42 4.44
CA CYS A 33 -7.30 -3.79 4.89
C CYS A 33 -7.39 -3.37 6.35
N ASP A 34 -8.55 -2.82 6.72
CA ASP A 34 -8.85 -2.34 8.06
C ASP A 34 -10.38 -2.22 8.22
N GLY A 35 -10.86 -1.87 9.42
CA GLY A 35 -12.29 -1.64 9.73
C GLY A 35 -12.95 -0.53 8.90
N ASN A 36 -12.17 0.25 8.15
CA ASN A 36 -12.67 1.32 7.28
C ASN A 36 -12.38 1.11 5.78
N TYR A 37 -11.54 0.15 5.37
CA TYR A 37 -11.08 0.03 3.98
C TYR A 37 -10.98 -1.41 3.51
N SER A 38 -11.36 -1.65 2.24
CA SER A 38 -11.24 -2.95 1.58
C SER A 38 -10.72 -2.86 0.16
N CYS A 39 -10.01 -3.90 -0.27
CA CYS A 39 -9.49 -4.09 -1.62
C CYS A 39 -10.27 -5.18 -2.38
N PRO A 40 -10.23 -5.17 -3.72
CA PRO A 40 -10.80 -6.24 -4.53
C PRO A 40 -10.09 -7.58 -4.24
N GLU A 41 -10.71 -8.68 -4.65
CA GLU A 41 -10.09 -10.00 -4.54
C GLU A 41 -8.77 -10.05 -5.31
N GLY A 42 -7.75 -10.71 -4.76
CA GLY A 42 -6.44 -10.78 -5.40
C GLY A 42 -5.56 -9.56 -5.19
N ALA A 43 -6.03 -8.54 -4.46
CA ALA A 43 -5.27 -7.33 -4.20
C ALA A 43 -4.63 -7.30 -2.80
N THR A 44 -3.45 -6.69 -2.73
CA THR A 44 -2.70 -6.46 -1.49
C THR A 44 -2.98 -5.07 -0.94
N CYS A 45 -3.21 -4.98 0.38
CA CYS A 45 -3.40 -3.72 1.10
C CYS A 45 -2.05 -3.08 1.44
N CYS A 46 -1.85 -1.85 0.97
CA CYS A 46 -0.67 -1.05 1.26
C CYS A 46 -1.04 0.23 1.98
N CYS A 47 -0.44 0.42 3.15
CA CYS A 47 -0.61 1.65 3.91
C CYS A 47 0.26 2.76 3.31
N ILE A 48 -0.35 3.91 3.02
CA ILE A 48 0.39 5.07 2.49
C ILE A 48 0.65 6.15 3.54
N TYR A 49 -0.21 6.23 4.56
CA TYR A 49 -0.09 7.22 5.61
C TYR A 49 -0.26 6.54 6.96
N ARG A 50 0.85 6.34 7.65
CA ARG A 50 0.88 5.82 9.02
C ARG A 50 1.01 6.98 10.01
N GLN A 51 0.19 6.99 11.04
CA GLN A 51 0.51 7.74 12.27
C GLN A 51 0.50 6.76 13.43
N GLY A 52 1.66 6.58 14.06
CA GLY A 52 1.83 5.54 15.08
C GLY A 52 1.66 4.14 14.48
N GLU A 53 0.84 3.32 15.12
CA GLU A 53 0.55 1.94 14.68
C GLU A 53 -0.66 1.85 13.75
N GLU A 54 -1.38 2.96 13.55
CA GLU A 54 -2.59 3.02 12.73
C GLU A 54 -2.30 3.60 11.34
N CYS A 55 -3.01 3.06 10.36
CA CYS A 55 -2.96 3.52 8.99
C CYS A 55 -4.21 4.32 8.64
N PHE A 56 -4.06 5.58 8.22
CA PHE A 56 -5.19 6.46 7.92
C PHE A 56 -5.70 6.25 6.50
N THR A 57 -4.78 5.89 5.60
CA THR A 57 -5.08 5.78 4.17
C THR A 57 -4.46 4.52 3.60
N TRP A 58 -5.32 3.75 2.93
CA TRP A 58 -4.99 2.48 2.33
C TRP A 58 -5.10 2.54 0.82
N THR A 59 -4.23 1.78 0.16
CA THR A 59 -4.20 1.57 -1.28
C THR A 59 -4.16 0.09 -1.58
N CYS A 60 -4.64 -0.27 -2.76
CA CYS A 60 -4.71 -1.63 -3.26
C CYS A 60 -3.74 -1.82 -4.42
N CYS A 61 -2.84 -2.79 -4.28
CA CYS A 61 -2.06 -3.32 -5.39
C CYS A 61 -2.84 -4.45 -6.05
N PRO A 62 -2.98 -4.49 -7.39
CA PRO A 62 -3.77 -5.51 -8.08
C PRO A 62 -3.16 -6.93 -8.07
N LEU A 63 -1.95 -7.09 -7.51
CA LEU A 63 -1.27 -8.37 -7.40
C LEU A 63 -1.15 -8.78 -5.92
N GLN A 64 -1.16 -10.10 -5.70
CA GLN A 64 -0.86 -10.70 -4.40
C GLN A 64 0.65 -10.81 -4.17
N GLY A 65 1.09 -10.69 -2.91
CA GLY A 65 2.49 -10.90 -2.53
C GLY A 65 3.43 -9.80 -3.03
N THR A 66 2.92 -8.59 -3.27
CA THR A 66 3.73 -7.46 -3.76
C THR A 66 4.39 -6.69 -2.63
N THR A 67 5.59 -6.20 -2.88
CA THR A 67 6.23 -5.20 -2.02
C THR A 67 5.59 -3.83 -2.27
N CYS A 68 5.17 -3.21 -1.18
CA CYS A 68 4.65 -1.86 -1.18
C CYS A 68 5.83 -0.86 -1.26
N CYS A 69 5.88 -0.03 -2.30
CA CYS A 69 6.90 1.01 -2.40
C CYS A 69 6.53 2.25 -1.57
N ASP A 70 7.55 2.99 -1.13
CA ASP A 70 7.42 4.20 -0.28
C ASP A 70 6.85 5.41 -1.03
N ASP A 71 6.81 5.39 -2.36
CA ASP A 71 6.21 6.44 -3.16
C ASP A 71 4.69 6.49 -3.03
N SER A 72 4.07 5.59 -2.26
CA SER A 72 2.63 5.54 -1.98
C SER A 72 1.72 5.16 -3.17
N TYR A 73 2.17 5.25 -4.42
CA TYR A 73 1.36 4.93 -5.61
C TYR A 73 1.83 3.71 -6.42
N SER A 74 3.03 3.18 -6.14
CA SER A 74 3.62 2.05 -6.86
C SER A 74 3.70 0.77 -6.03
N CYS A 75 3.58 -0.35 -6.72
CA CYS A 75 3.81 -1.68 -6.16
C CYS A 75 4.75 -2.47 -7.06
N CYS A 76 5.56 -3.32 -6.44
CA CYS A 76 6.44 -4.21 -7.15
C CYS A 76 6.11 -5.67 -6.85
N PRO A 77 6.19 -6.56 -7.86
CA PRO A 77 6.05 -7.99 -7.65
C PRO A 77 7.17 -8.51 -6.75
N GLN A 78 6.94 -9.66 -6.10
CA GLN A 78 7.88 -10.26 -5.15
C GLN A 78 9.28 -10.47 -5.75
N ASP A 79 9.37 -10.83 -7.03
CA ASP A 79 10.63 -11.05 -7.74
C ASP A 79 11.41 -9.75 -8.01
N TYR A 80 10.76 -8.59 -7.92
CA TYR A 80 11.35 -7.28 -8.19
C TYR A 80 11.21 -6.35 -6.98
N GLY A 81 11.73 -6.75 -5.82
CA GLY A 81 11.54 -6.03 -4.56
C GLY A 81 12.20 -4.65 -4.46
N PHE A 82 13.01 -4.21 -5.43
CA PHE A 82 13.68 -2.91 -5.40
C PHE A 82 12.88 -1.88 -6.20
N CYS A 83 12.28 -0.91 -5.50
CA CYS A 83 11.50 0.16 -6.13
C CYS A 83 12.43 1.30 -6.59
N ASP A 84 12.49 1.55 -7.89
CA ASP A 84 13.02 2.81 -8.45
C ASP A 84 11.85 3.76 -8.69
N THR A 85 11.64 4.66 -7.74
CA THR A 85 10.56 5.65 -7.75
C THR A 85 10.82 6.80 -8.72
N ASN A 86 12.08 7.04 -9.13
CA ASN A 86 12.41 8.07 -10.12
C ASN A 86 12.03 7.61 -11.52
N LEU A 87 12.25 6.33 -11.82
CA LEU A 87 11.93 5.73 -13.12
C LEU A 87 10.53 5.08 -13.15
N GLY A 88 9.90 4.87 -11.99
CA GLY A 88 8.63 4.15 -11.89
C GLY A 88 8.77 2.67 -12.27
N THR A 89 9.91 2.07 -11.93
CA THR A 89 10.24 0.68 -12.27
C THR A 89 10.66 -0.11 -11.05
N CYS A 90 10.47 -1.42 -11.12
CA CYS A 90 10.89 -2.37 -10.12
C CYS A 90 12.10 -3.14 -10.65
N LEU A 91 13.15 -3.22 -9.85
CA LEU A 91 14.39 -3.94 -10.15
C LEU A 91 14.42 -5.23 -9.34
N MET A 92 15.01 -6.28 -9.93
CA MET A 92 15.25 -7.54 -9.21
C MET A 92 16.35 -7.40 -8.15
N GLY A 93 17.24 -6.43 -8.31
CA GLY A 93 18.36 -6.10 -7.42
C GLY A 93 18.83 -4.68 -7.68
N GLN A 94 19.58 -4.10 -6.74
CA GLN A 94 20.02 -2.71 -6.79
C GLN A 94 20.78 -2.33 -8.09
N ASP A 95 21.46 -3.30 -8.71
CA ASP A 95 22.21 -3.14 -9.97
C ASP A 95 21.79 -4.14 -11.06
N SER A 96 20.58 -4.71 -10.97
CA SER A 96 20.12 -5.67 -11.98
C SER A 96 19.77 -4.94 -13.28
N PRO A 97 20.24 -5.40 -14.45
CA PRO A 97 19.79 -4.86 -15.74
C PRO A 97 18.32 -5.23 -16.05
N LEU A 98 17.72 -6.09 -15.23
CA LEU A 98 16.33 -6.50 -15.36
C LEU A 98 15.44 -5.57 -14.53
N SER A 99 14.70 -4.71 -15.24
CA SER A 99 13.66 -3.85 -14.69
C SER A 99 12.30 -4.21 -15.28
N VAL A 100 11.26 -4.12 -14.45
CA VAL A 100 9.86 -4.20 -14.88
C VAL A 100 9.15 -2.92 -14.51
N LYS A 101 8.08 -2.59 -15.23
CA LYS A 101 7.28 -1.41 -14.89
C LYS A 101 6.60 -1.63 -13.54
N ALA A 102 6.65 -0.62 -12.67
CA ALA A 102 5.93 -0.68 -11.42
C ALA A 102 4.42 -0.70 -11.68
N LEU A 103 3.71 -1.48 -10.87
CA LEU A 103 2.26 -1.55 -10.95
C LEU A 103 1.65 -0.36 -10.23
N LYS A 104 0.63 0.20 -10.86
CA LYS A 104 -0.11 1.32 -10.31
C LYS A 104 -1.11 0.84 -9.25
N ARG A 105 -1.15 1.55 -8.13
CA ARG A 105 -2.13 1.35 -7.06
C ARG A 105 -3.49 1.92 -7.42
N THR A 106 -4.51 1.35 -6.79
CA THR A 106 -5.84 1.95 -6.69
C THR A 106 -6.10 2.35 -5.24
N VAL A 107 -6.93 3.35 -5.00
CA VAL A 107 -7.34 3.69 -3.62
C VAL A 107 -8.20 2.56 -3.06
N ALA A 108 -8.00 2.21 -1.78
CA ALA A 108 -8.85 1.22 -1.15
C ALA A 108 -10.27 1.76 -1.01
N LYS A 109 -11.26 0.87 -1.16
CA LYS A 109 -12.66 1.24 -1.06
C LYS A 109 -13.01 1.48 0.40
N PRO A 110 -13.42 2.70 0.79
CA PRO A 110 -13.83 2.93 2.16
C PRO A 110 -15.19 2.29 2.44
N HIS A 111 -15.36 1.73 3.63
CA HIS A 111 -16.60 1.07 4.04
C HIS A 111 -17.76 2.07 4.20
N TRP A 112 -17.45 3.32 4.54
CA TRP A 112 -18.46 4.38 4.67
C TRP A 112 -19.04 4.83 3.32
N ALA A 113 -18.34 4.59 2.19
CA ALA A 113 -18.86 4.93 0.86
C ALA A 113 -20.04 4.04 0.42
N PHE A 114 -20.40 3.01 1.20
CA PHE A 114 -21.57 2.17 0.95
C PHE A 114 -22.87 2.69 1.59
N SER A 115 -22.83 3.77 2.38
CA SER A 115 -24.02 4.36 2.99
C SER A 115 -24.72 5.35 2.06
N SER A 116 -25.75 4.87 1.34
CA SER A 116 -26.83 5.59 0.65
C SER A 116 -26.50 6.49 -0.56
N GLY A 117 -26.70 5.98 -1.79
CA GLY A 117 -26.78 6.79 -3.03
C GLY A 117 -26.50 5.98 -4.30
N PRO A 118 -27.04 6.32 -5.48
CA PRO A 118 -27.21 5.40 -6.62
C PRO A 118 -25.87 4.91 -7.18
N LYS A 119 -25.87 3.70 -7.76
CA LYS A 119 -24.78 3.07 -8.51
C LYS A 119 -24.09 4.07 -9.46
N GLY A 120 -23.11 4.79 -8.93
CA GLY A 120 -22.21 5.67 -9.66
C GLY A 120 -21.04 4.84 -10.14
N THR A 121 -20.92 4.77 -11.45
CA THR A 121 -19.87 4.15 -12.26
C THR A 121 -18.49 4.16 -11.62
N ASN A 122 -17.86 2.99 -11.60
CA ASN A 122 -16.43 2.76 -11.72
C ASN A 122 -15.52 3.95 -11.38
N MET A 123 -15.18 4.14 -10.11
CA MET A 123 -14.01 4.93 -9.71
C MET A 123 -12.74 4.11 -9.95
N SER A 124 -12.53 3.74 -11.21
CA SER A 124 -11.23 3.39 -11.73
C SER A 124 -10.67 4.67 -12.34
N GLU A 125 -9.51 5.08 -11.84
CA GLU A 125 -8.65 6.10 -12.44
C GLU A 125 -9.11 7.55 -12.24
N SER A 126 -8.42 8.24 -11.34
CA SER A 126 -8.11 9.65 -11.54
C SER A 126 -6.64 9.82 -11.16
N THR A 127 -5.77 9.42 -12.08
CA THR A 127 -4.47 10.09 -12.20
C THR A 127 -4.66 11.27 -13.13
N GLU A 128 -5.62 12.11 -12.74
CA GLU A 128 -5.70 13.49 -13.17
C GLU A 128 -5.55 14.28 -11.88
N VAL A 129 -4.46 15.02 -11.80
CA VAL A 129 -4.24 16.04 -10.80
C VAL A 129 -5.37 17.06 -10.99
N PHE A 130 -6.38 17.05 -10.11
CA PHE A 130 -7.45 18.03 -10.11
C PHE A 130 -6.93 19.32 -9.47
N ASP A 131 -6.30 20.19 -10.26
CA ASP A 131 -5.66 21.42 -9.77
C ASP A 131 -6.62 22.62 -9.63
N THR A 132 -7.92 22.51 -9.94
CA THR A 132 -8.88 23.58 -9.61
C THR A 132 -10.35 23.15 -9.65
N CYS A 133 -11.10 23.46 -8.60
CA CYS A 133 -12.56 23.31 -8.55
C CYS A 133 -13.22 24.69 -8.44
N ASP A 134 -14.13 25.01 -9.37
CA ASP A 134 -14.92 26.24 -9.29
C ASP A 134 -16.10 26.05 -8.32
N SER A 135 -16.13 26.84 -7.24
CA SER A 135 -17.16 26.73 -6.20
C SER A 135 -18.56 27.14 -6.66
N THR A 136 -18.68 27.86 -7.77
CA THR A 136 -19.96 28.36 -8.29
C THR A 136 -20.67 27.31 -9.13
N THR A 137 -19.91 26.54 -9.91
CA THR A 137 -20.43 25.58 -10.89
C THR A 137 -20.32 24.13 -10.43
N ARG A 138 -19.54 23.84 -9.38
CA ARG A 138 -19.20 22.47 -8.95
C ARG A 138 -18.64 21.62 -10.08
N ILE A 139 -17.99 22.27 -11.03
CA ILE A 139 -17.25 21.61 -12.10
C ILE A 139 -15.78 21.72 -11.70
N CYS A 140 -15.11 20.58 -11.63
CA CYS A 140 -13.66 20.53 -11.50
C CYS A 140 -13.11 20.16 -12.87
N SER A 141 -12.20 20.98 -13.39
CA SER A 141 -11.62 20.80 -14.71
C SER A 141 -10.14 20.44 -14.57
N THR A 142 -9.66 19.61 -15.49
CA THR A 142 -8.24 19.35 -15.70
C THR A 142 -7.63 20.49 -16.52
N LEU A 143 -6.44 20.98 -16.17
CA LEU A 143 -5.71 21.95 -17.00
C LEU A 143 -5.18 21.29 -18.29
#